data_AF-A0A2V7V487-F1
#
_entry.id   AF-A0A2V7V487-F1
#
_cell.length_a   1.000
_cell.length_b   1.000
_cell.length_c   1.000
_cell.angle_alpha   90.00
_cell.angle_beta   90.00
_cell.angle_gamma   90.00
#
_symmetry.space_group_name_H-M   'P 1'
#
loop_
_entity.id
_entity.type
_entity.pdbx_description
1 polymer ?
#
loop_
_entity_poly.entity_id
_entity_poly.type
_entity_poly.pdbx_seq_one_letter_code
_entity_poly.pdbx_strand_id
1 'polypeptide(L)'
;MVNVRDHNWFGPAWDVTLEGCEVFSVPDASSWSALDWVNTASSGVSVDADRVSVRDCRLRNVRFGISVSGRDARIQRNVIDGFSADGLRGLGDYGLFEYNRIQNNYVGDPPDGNHDDGFQSWSLGPGGVGTGEVRGVTLRGNVFVNDWVPSHPLRSSMQGIGCFDGFFVDWVVENNVVITDHWHGISFLGMRDSRIVNNTVIDLDQTSPGPPWIMVAPHKDGRPSQNVVVRNNLSTDFSLQGIGIVADHNLEFTNAPALFVAPPYDLHLRPATSAVDAGSVDLAPPLDVEGVPRPQGPGIDLGAYERCPGCSTRFFTIAPCRLVDTRNPAGPLGGPGLAAGSDRTFTIAGRCGIPSSAKAVSLNVTVTGSTADGHLRLHPGGSALPLVSSISYSAGQTRANNAVIQVSMLGELAVFAGQASGTVHFILDASGYFQ
;
A
#
# COMPACT_ATOMS: atom_id res chain seq x y z
N MET A 1 -1.46 -12.36 15.52
CA MET A 1 -2.58 -11.99 16.41
C MET A 1 -3.80 -12.78 15.98
N VAL A 2 -4.29 -12.58 14.76
CA VAL A 2 -5.34 -13.42 14.19
C VAL A 2 -4.68 -14.63 13.53
N ASN A 3 -5.17 -15.83 13.83
CA ASN A 3 -4.68 -17.06 13.24
C ASN A 3 -5.89 -17.85 12.71
N VAL A 4 -5.94 -18.08 11.39
CA VAL A 4 -6.91 -18.99 10.77
C VAL A 4 -6.14 -20.24 10.38
N ARG A 5 -6.35 -21.32 11.15
CA ARG A 5 -5.52 -22.51 11.06
C ARG A 5 -6.26 -23.77 10.65
N ASP A 6 -5.64 -24.57 9.79
CA ASP A 6 -6.03 -25.92 9.39
C ASP A 6 -4.92 -26.90 9.80
N HIS A 7 -4.99 -27.37 11.05
CA HIS A 7 -4.11 -28.44 11.51
C HIS A 7 -4.74 -29.29 12.62
N ASN A 8 -4.16 -30.47 12.84
CA ASN A 8 -4.69 -31.55 13.69
C ASN A 8 -5.07 -31.19 15.15
N TRP A 9 -4.60 -30.06 15.67
CA TRP A 9 -4.89 -29.63 17.05
C TRP A 9 -6.18 -28.82 17.16
N PHE A 10 -6.55 -28.05 16.13
CA PHE A 10 -7.69 -27.14 16.18
C PHE A 10 -8.85 -27.57 15.28
N GLY A 11 -8.65 -28.64 14.50
CA GLY A 11 -9.62 -29.08 13.49
C GLY A 11 -9.45 -28.30 12.20
N PRO A 12 -10.11 -28.74 11.11
CA PRO A 12 -9.90 -28.12 9.83
C PRO A 12 -10.68 -26.81 9.70
N ALA A 13 -10.09 -25.85 8.99
CA ALA A 13 -10.71 -24.57 8.69
C ALA A 13 -10.58 -24.28 7.20
N TRP A 14 -11.64 -23.75 6.62
CA TRP A 14 -11.67 -23.28 5.24
C TRP A 14 -12.83 -22.29 5.06
N ASP A 15 -12.82 -21.50 3.97
CA ASP A 15 -13.90 -20.56 3.63
C ASP A 15 -14.19 -19.52 4.74
N VAL A 16 -13.14 -19.07 5.44
CA VAL A 16 -13.22 -18.02 6.49
C VAL A 16 -13.02 -16.65 5.86
N THR A 17 -13.82 -15.67 6.28
CA THR A 17 -13.64 -14.26 5.89
C THR A 17 -13.34 -13.38 7.09
N LEU A 18 -12.23 -12.64 7.02
CA LEU A 18 -11.91 -11.51 7.89
C LEU A 18 -12.16 -10.23 7.09
N GLU A 19 -13.09 -9.40 7.56
CA GLU A 19 -13.51 -8.18 6.85
C GLU A 19 -13.54 -6.98 7.79
N GLY A 20 -13.03 -5.83 7.33
CA GLY A 20 -13.20 -4.55 8.05
C GLY A 20 -12.55 -4.51 9.43
N CYS A 21 -11.55 -5.35 9.68
CA CYS A 21 -10.91 -5.48 10.99
C CYS A 21 -9.83 -4.42 11.17
N GLU A 22 -9.69 -3.91 12.40
CA GLU A 22 -8.52 -3.16 12.84
C GLU A 22 -7.65 -4.06 13.73
N VAL A 23 -6.40 -4.29 13.34
CA VAL A 23 -5.48 -5.21 14.01
C VAL A 23 -4.18 -4.47 14.32
N PHE A 24 -3.80 -4.39 15.59
CA PHE A 24 -2.57 -3.70 15.99
C PHE A 24 -1.98 -4.27 17.27
N SER A 25 -0.66 -4.21 17.40
CA SER A 25 0.00 -4.56 18.66
C SER A 25 -0.29 -3.51 19.74
N VAL A 26 -0.18 -2.24 19.37
CA VAL A 26 -0.50 -1.08 20.22
C VAL A 26 -1.18 0.03 19.41
N PRO A 27 -2.08 0.83 20.02
CA PRO A 27 -2.70 1.96 19.35
C PRO A 27 -1.71 3.08 18.96
N ASP A 28 -0.58 3.19 19.65
CA ASP A 28 0.44 4.21 19.38
C ASP A 28 1.82 3.62 19.68
N ALA A 29 2.66 3.56 18.66
CA ALA A 29 4.03 3.06 18.72
C ALA A 29 5.08 4.20 18.62
N SER A 30 4.66 5.47 18.71
CA SER A 30 5.57 6.62 18.57
C SER A 30 6.70 6.66 19.61
N SER A 31 6.50 6.03 20.77
CA SER A 31 7.52 5.91 21.81
C SER A 31 8.36 4.63 21.73
N TRP A 32 8.08 3.74 20.77
CA TRP A 32 8.82 2.48 20.64
C TRP A 32 10.24 2.72 20.15
N SER A 33 11.20 2.04 20.77
CA SER A 33 12.56 1.88 20.26
C SER A 33 12.62 0.79 19.19
N ALA A 34 13.76 0.68 18.49
CA ALA A 34 13.98 -0.42 17.55
C ALA A 34 13.81 -1.81 18.22
N LEU A 35 14.27 -1.94 19.47
CA LEU A 35 14.11 -3.18 20.23
C LEU A 35 12.66 -3.46 20.64
N ASP A 36 11.82 -2.44 20.81
CA ASP A 36 10.41 -2.64 21.12
C ASP A 36 9.67 -3.19 19.91
N TRP A 37 9.95 -2.69 18.70
CA TRP A 37 9.44 -3.26 17.45
C TRP A 37 9.81 -4.73 17.31
N VAL A 38 11.07 -5.07 17.57
CA VAL A 38 11.54 -6.46 17.47
C VAL A 38 10.92 -7.33 18.57
N ASN A 39 11.00 -6.94 19.83
CA ASN A 39 10.68 -7.84 20.93
C ASN A 39 9.20 -7.82 21.36
N THR A 40 8.47 -6.77 21.00
CA THR A 40 7.10 -6.52 21.50
C THR A 40 6.05 -6.56 20.39
N ALA A 41 6.39 -6.17 19.15
CA ALA A 41 5.41 -6.17 18.07
C ALA A 41 4.91 -7.58 17.79
N SER A 42 3.59 -7.73 17.76
CA SER A 42 2.94 -8.98 17.38
C SER A 42 2.70 -9.00 15.86
N SER A 43 2.81 -10.16 15.25
CA SER A 43 2.38 -10.34 13.85
C SER A 43 0.87 -10.12 13.72
N GLY A 44 0.42 -9.61 12.58
CA GLY A 44 -0.98 -9.34 12.24
C GLY A 44 -1.80 -10.61 12.07
N VAL A 45 -1.98 -11.02 10.81
CA VAL A 45 -2.84 -12.13 10.41
C VAL A 45 -1.99 -13.27 9.86
N SER A 46 -2.22 -14.49 10.34
CA SER A 46 -1.60 -15.72 9.83
C SER A 46 -2.69 -16.66 9.34
N VAL A 47 -2.54 -17.15 8.11
CA VAL A 47 -3.50 -18.02 7.43
C VAL A 47 -2.76 -19.25 6.90
N ASP A 48 -2.99 -20.41 7.51
CA ASP A 48 -2.53 -21.69 6.93
C ASP A 48 -3.70 -22.53 6.38
N ALA A 49 -4.94 -22.11 6.65
CA ALA A 49 -6.18 -22.67 6.09
C ALA A 49 -6.46 -22.24 4.65
N ASP A 50 -7.10 -23.13 3.88
CA ASP A 50 -7.48 -22.90 2.49
C ASP A 50 -8.69 -21.97 2.32
N ARG A 51 -8.75 -21.25 1.19
CA ARG A 51 -9.88 -20.40 0.77
C ARG A 51 -10.27 -19.32 1.79
N VAL A 52 -9.28 -18.76 2.46
CA VAL A 52 -9.49 -17.67 3.42
C VAL A 52 -9.44 -16.33 2.71
N SER A 53 -10.41 -15.47 3.02
CA SER A 53 -10.45 -14.09 2.55
C SER A 53 -10.08 -13.13 3.68
N VAL A 54 -9.16 -12.20 3.43
CA VAL A 54 -8.83 -11.08 4.32
C VAL A 54 -9.00 -9.81 3.51
N ARG A 55 -10.01 -8.99 3.84
CA ARG A 55 -10.34 -7.82 3.04
C ARG A 55 -10.76 -6.60 3.81
N ASP A 56 -10.45 -5.43 3.25
CA ASP A 56 -10.84 -4.14 3.81
C ASP A 56 -10.35 -3.94 5.26
N CYS A 57 -9.28 -4.66 5.67
CA CYS A 57 -8.72 -4.59 7.01
C CYS A 57 -7.59 -3.58 7.10
N ARG A 58 -7.40 -2.98 8.28
CA ARG A 58 -6.22 -2.19 8.63
C ARG A 58 -5.38 -2.94 9.67
N LEU A 59 -4.12 -3.18 9.33
CA LEU A 59 -3.09 -3.66 10.24
C LEU A 59 -2.11 -2.53 10.51
N ARG A 60 -1.75 -2.30 11.78
CA ARG A 60 -0.76 -1.27 12.14
C ARG A 60 0.10 -1.63 13.32
N ASN A 61 1.32 -1.15 13.36
CA ASN A 61 2.28 -1.42 14.43
C ASN A 61 2.44 -2.94 14.67
N VAL A 62 2.71 -3.68 13.62
CA VAL A 62 2.80 -5.15 13.64
C VAL A 62 4.22 -5.61 13.33
N ARG A 63 4.57 -6.85 13.68
CA ARG A 63 5.84 -7.42 13.21
C ARG A 63 5.75 -7.83 11.74
N PHE A 64 5.08 -8.96 11.49
CA PHE A 64 4.64 -9.36 10.15
C PHE A 64 3.23 -8.85 9.90
N GLY A 65 2.91 -8.42 8.68
CA GLY A 65 1.55 -8.00 8.32
C GLY A 65 0.59 -9.17 8.14
N ILE A 66 0.43 -9.65 6.89
CA ILE A 66 -0.43 -10.81 6.56
C ILE A 66 0.42 -11.92 5.95
N SER A 67 0.43 -13.08 6.59
CA SER A 67 1.13 -14.27 6.13
C SER A 67 0.15 -15.36 5.73
N VAL A 68 0.30 -15.88 4.51
CA VAL A 68 -0.62 -16.87 3.94
C VAL A 68 0.15 -18.05 3.38
N SER A 69 -0.11 -19.25 3.89
CA SER A 69 0.38 -20.52 3.33
C SER A 69 -0.74 -21.43 2.83
N GLY A 70 -2.00 -21.14 3.19
CA GLY A 70 -3.16 -21.84 2.65
C GLY A 70 -3.42 -21.50 1.18
N ARG A 71 -4.06 -22.42 0.46
CA ARG A 71 -4.34 -22.30 -0.97
C ARG A 71 -5.55 -21.40 -1.23
N ASP A 72 -5.61 -20.81 -2.43
CA ASP A 72 -6.78 -20.09 -2.94
C ASP A 72 -7.24 -18.92 -2.04
N ALA A 73 -6.31 -18.33 -1.28
CA ALA A 73 -6.59 -17.19 -0.41
C ALA A 73 -6.86 -15.92 -1.21
N ARG A 74 -7.70 -15.04 -0.66
CA ARG A 74 -8.05 -13.73 -1.25
C ARG A 74 -7.69 -12.61 -0.29
N ILE A 75 -6.60 -11.90 -0.57
CA ILE A 75 -6.08 -10.81 0.26
C ILE A 75 -6.30 -9.50 -0.50
N GLN A 76 -7.35 -8.76 -0.12
CA GLN A 76 -7.89 -7.69 -0.97
C GLN A 76 -8.08 -6.39 -0.20
N ARG A 77 -7.60 -5.27 -0.75
CA ARG A 77 -7.86 -3.92 -0.22
C ARG A 77 -7.49 -3.73 1.27
N ASN A 78 -6.47 -4.42 1.75
CA ASN A 78 -5.97 -4.23 3.10
C ASN A 78 -4.95 -3.10 3.15
N VAL A 79 -4.85 -2.43 4.29
CA VAL A 79 -3.79 -1.44 4.59
C VAL A 79 -2.92 -2.00 5.71
N ILE A 80 -1.62 -2.13 5.45
CA ILE A 80 -0.60 -2.51 6.43
C ILE A 80 0.34 -1.32 6.60
N ASP A 81 0.34 -0.74 7.79
CA ASP A 81 1.01 0.54 8.06
C ASP A 81 1.85 0.47 9.34
N GLY A 82 3.16 0.56 9.20
CA GLY A 82 4.08 0.38 10.32
C GLY A 82 4.28 -1.11 10.61
N PHE A 83 5.32 -1.67 10.02
CA PHE A 83 5.73 -3.05 10.24
C PHE A 83 7.25 -3.17 10.40
N SER A 84 7.73 -4.29 10.97
CA SER A 84 9.16 -4.49 11.28
C SER A 84 9.65 -5.90 10.96
N ALA A 85 9.16 -6.41 9.84
CA ALA A 85 9.50 -7.67 9.21
C ALA A 85 8.90 -7.64 7.79
N ASP A 86 8.19 -8.67 7.34
CA ASP A 86 7.52 -8.59 6.03
C ASP A 86 6.08 -8.07 6.13
N GLY A 87 5.73 -7.21 5.19
CA GLY A 87 4.36 -6.68 5.05
C GLY A 87 3.38 -7.79 4.64
N LEU A 88 3.67 -8.49 3.55
CA LEU A 88 2.89 -9.61 3.06
C LEU A 88 3.76 -10.84 2.83
N ARG A 89 3.20 -12.04 3.09
CA ARG A 89 3.80 -13.31 2.67
C ARG A 89 2.80 -14.17 1.92
N GLY A 90 3.13 -14.53 0.68
CA GLY A 90 2.32 -15.42 -0.15
C GLY A 90 3.03 -16.73 -0.41
N LEU A 91 2.80 -17.72 0.44
CA LEU A 91 3.49 -19.01 0.49
C LEU A 91 2.63 -20.17 -0.04
N GLY A 92 1.32 -19.94 -0.17
CA GLY A 92 0.35 -20.90 -0.70
C GLY A 92 0.08 -20.71 -2.18
N ASP A 93 -0.36 -21.78 -2.85
CA ASP A 93 -0.72 -21.72 -4.26
C ASP A 93 -2.04 -20.98 -4.51
N TYR A 94 -2.19 -20.40 -5.70
CA TYR A 94 -3.42 -19.80 -6.24
C TYR A 94 -3.97 -18.63 -5.42
N GLY A 95 -3.11 -18.01 -4.61
CA GLY A 95 -3.46 -16.81 -3.85
C GLY A 95 -3.67 -15.59 -4.75
N LEU A 96 -4.71 -14.79 -4.47
CA LEU A 96 -4.93 -13.49 -5.06
C LEU A 96 -4.63 -12.42 -4.02
N PHE A 97 -3.60 -11.60 -4.28
CA PHE A 97 -3.27 -10.42 -3.50
C PHE A 97 -3.52 -9.22 -4.39
N GLU A 98 -4.59 -8.48 -4.14
CA GLU A 98 -4.92 -7.33 -4.99
C GLU A 98 -5.34 -6.07 -4.25
N TYR A 99 -4.87 -4.95 -4.78
CA TYR A 99 -5.18 -3.62 -4.30
C TYR A 99 -4.85 -3.41 -2.83
N ASN A 100 -3.89 -4.13 -2.26
CA ASN A 100 -3.43 -3.89 -0.91
C ASN A 100 -2.43 -2.73 -0.89
N ARG A 101 -2.36 -2.03 0.24
CA ARG A 101 -1.39 -0.97 0.49
C ARG A 101 -0.49 -1.36 1.66
N ILE A 102 0.81 -1.45 1.41
CA ILE A 102 1.82 -1.86 2.38
C ILE A 102 2.81 -0.71 2.50
N GLN A 103 3.00 -0.20 3.72
CA GLN A 103 3.78 1.00 3.90
C GLN A 103 4.44 1.13 5.26
N ASN A 104 5.47 1.98 5.30
CA ASN A 104 6.21 2.38 6.49
C ASN A 104 6.87 1.17 7.17
N ASN A 105 7.95 0.68 6.55
CA ASN A 105 8.80 -0.34 7.15
C ASN A 105 9.76 0.29 8.18
N TYR A 106 9.79 -0.29 9.37
CA TYR A 106 10.62 0.16 10.48
C TYR A 106 11.46 -0.99 10.98
N VAL A 107 12.73 -0.73 11.28
CA VAL A 107 13.63 -1.71 11.90
C VAL A 107 13.85 -2.96 11.05
N GLY A 108 14.97 -3.00 10.34
CA GLY A 108 15.48 -4.21 9.69
C GLY A 108 16.82 -4.63 10.30
N ASP A 109 17.75 -5.09 9.46
CA ASP A 109 19.06 -5.55 9.91
C ASP A 109 20.09 -4.40 10.04
N PRO A 110 20.71 -4.15 11.23
CA PRO A 110 20.41 -4.65 12.59
C PRO A 110 19.26 -3.88 13.29
N PRO A 111 18.65 -4.43 14.37
CA PRO A 111 19.19 -5.44 15.27
C PRO A 111 18.67 -6.88 15.10
N ASP A 112 17.74 -7.16 14.19
CA ASP A 112 17.08 -8.46 14.14
C ASP A 112 17.52 -9.40 13.02
N GLY A 113 18.42 -8.97 12.13
CA GLY A 113 18.90 -9.82 11.04
C GLY A 113 17.88 -10.02 9.91
N ASN A 114 16.71 -9.39 9.98
CA ASN A 114 15.65 -9.58 8.99
C ASN A 114 15.83 -8.60 7.84
N HIS A 115 15.79 -9.11 6.61
CA HIS A 115 15.58 -8.30 5.42
C HIS A 115 14.08 -8.20 5.22
N ASP A 116 13.55 -7.00 5.39
CA ASP A 116 12.12 -6.74 5.34
C ASP A 116 11.65 -6.61 3.90
N ASP A 117 10.64 -7.39 3.53
CA ASP A 117 9.99 -7.30 2.22
C ASP A 117 8.60 -6.65 2.33
N GLY A 118 8.23 -5.84 1.34
CA GLY A 118 6.84 -5.44 1.14
C GLY A 118 5.96 -6.66 0.85
N PHE A 119 6.47 -7.58 0.02
CA PHE A 119 5.91 -8.91 -0.20
C PHE A 119 7.02 -9.95 -0.33
N GLN A 120 6.97 -11.01 0.47
CA GLN A 120 7.90 -12.13 0.39
C GLN A 120 7.21 -13.42 -0.07
N SER A 121 7.92 -14.23 -0.86
CA SER A 121 7.53 -15.61 -1.12
C SER A 121 8.72 -16.57 -1.17
N TRP A 122 8.48 -17.77 -0.68
CA TRP A 122 9.35 -18.92 -0.84
C TRP A 122 8.52 -20.20 -0.87
N SER A 123 9.06 -21.22 -1.53
CA SER A 123 8.45 -22.54 -1.60
C SER A 123 8.94 -23.44 -0.45
N LEU A 124 8.13 -24.43 -0.11
CA LEU A 124 8.52 -25.55 0.73
C LEU A 124 8.34 -26.85 -0.06
N GLY A 125 9.43 -27.58 -0.26
CA GLY A 125 9.42 -28.90 -0.92
C GLY A 125 9.92 -30.01 0.01
N PRO A 126 9.98 -31.26 -0.48
CA PRO A 126 10.49 -32.40 0.29
C PRO A 126 11.94 -32.23 0.78
N GLY A 127 12.74 -31.38 0.11
CA GLY A 127 14.11 -31.04 0.50
C GLY A 127 14.22 -29.81 1.41
N GLY A 128 13.11 -29.25 1.88
CA GLY A 128 13.06 -28.04 2.69
C GLY A 128 12.75 -26.77 1.89
N VAL A 129 13.05 -25.62 2.50
CA VAL A 129 12.82 -24.28 1.94
C VAL A 129 13.55 -24.14 0.60
N GLY A 130 12.88 -23.58 -0.40
CA GLY A 130 13.45 -23.36 -1.73
C GLY A 130 13.57 -24.59 -2.62
N THR A 131 13.07 -25.75 -2.18
CA THR A 131 13.14 -26.99 -3.00
C THR A 131 11.84 -27.32 -3.71
N GLY A 132 10.77 -26.54 -3.48
CA GLY A 132 9.44 -26.76 -4.04
C GLY A 132 9.07 -25.72 -5.09
N GLU A 133 7.76 -25.53 -5.26
CA GLU A 133 7.18 -24.50 -6.11
C GLU A 133 6.04 -23.80 -5.36
N VAL A 134 5.80 -22.52 -5.68
CA VAL A 134 4.54 -21.82 -5.38
C VAL A 134 3.90 -21.48 -6.71
N ARG A 135 2.62 -21.81 -6.89
CA ARG A 135 1.95 -21.77 -8.20
C ARG A 135 0.78 -20.81 -8.26
N GLY A 136 0.54 -20.21 -9.43
CA GLY A 136 -0.74 -19.56 -9.73
C GLY A 136 -1.05 -18.28 -8.95
N VAL A 137 -0.05 -17.67 -8.29
CA VAL A 137 -0.29 -16.47 -7.47
C VAL A 137 -0.46 -15.25 -8.37
N THR A 138 -1.46 -14.43 -8.06
CA THR A 138 -1.69 -13.14 -8.69
C THR A 138 -1.40 -12.01 -7.71
N LEU A 139 -0.45 -11.14 -8.06
CA LEU A 139 -0.20 -9.85 -7.42
C LEU A 139 -0.72 -8.75 -8.35
N ARG A 140 -1.86 -8.15 -8.02
CA ARG A 140 -2.49 -7.12 -8.88
C ARG A 140 -2.70 -5.80 -8.15
N GLY A 141 -2.20 -4.71 -8.72
CA GLY A 141 -2.61 -3.37 -8.28
C GLY A 141 -2.24 -3.04 -6.84
N ASN A 142 -1.29 -3.75 -6.24
CA ASN A 142 -0.84 -3.46 -4.87
C ASN A 142 0.13 -2.27 -4.89
N VAL A 143 0.13 -1.50 -3.81
CA VAL A 143 1.02 -0.34 -3.63
C VAL A 143 1.93 -0.60 -2.43
N PHE A 144 3.23 -0.72 -2.70
CA PHE A 144 4.27 -0.89 -1.70
C PHE A 144 5.08 0.40 -1.62
N VAL A 145 5.16 1.01 -0.45
CA VAL A 145 5.94 2.24 -0.22
C VAL A 145 6.79 2.04 1.02
N ASN A 146 8.11 1.99 0.87
CA ASN A 146 8.99 1.76 2.00
C ASN A 146 8.70 2.75 3.14
N ASP A 147 8.73 4.04 2.85
CA ASP A 147 8.48 5.06 3.87
C ASP A 147 7.90 6.35 3.27
N TRP A 148 6.96 6.94 4.02
CA TRP A 148 6.31 8.21 3.71
C TRP A 148 6.94 9.40 4.45
N VAL A 149 7.77 9.14 5.46
CA VAL A 149 8.36 10.17 6.33
C VAL A 149 9.88 9.97 6.39
N PRO A 150 10.64 10.47 5.40
CA PRO A 150 12.08 10.21 5.28
C PRO A 150 12.91 10.58 6.52
N SER A 151 12.39 11.43 7.40
CA SER A 151 13.00 11.81 8.67
C SER A 151 12.70 10.86 9.83
N HIS A 152 11.93 9.79 9.64
CA HIS A 152 11.55 8.88 10.72
C HIS A 152 12.78 8.10 11.21
N PRO A 153 13.10 8.14 12.52
CA PRO A 153 14.39 7.64 13.02
C PRO A 153 14.53 6.11 12.97
N LEU A 154 13.43 5.39 12.81
CA LEU A 154 13.42 3.93 12.73
C LEU A 154 13.19 3.39 11.32
N ARG A 155 13.15 4.26 10.29
CA ARG A 155 12.98 3.80 8.91
C ARG A 155 14.07 2.77 8.58
N SER A 156 13.69 1.72 7.88
CA SER A 156 14.59 0.67 7.42
C SER A 156 14.57 0.58 5.91
N SER A 157 15.59 -0.04 5.31
CA SER A 157 15.52 -0.38 3.89
C SER A 157 14.58 -1.55 3.69
N MET A 158 13.76 -1.52 2.63
CA MET A 158 12.74 -2.52 2.36
C MET A 158 12.92 -3.10 0.97
N GLN A 159 12.91 -4.41 0.82
CA GLN A 159 12.76 -5.04 -0.50
C GLN A 159 11.29 -4.89 -0.94
N GLY A 160 11.02 -4.68 -2.22
CA GLY A 160 9.66 -4.53 -2.73
C GLY A 160 8.92 -5.87 -2.74
N ILE A 161 8.90 -6.53 -3.90
CA ILE A 161 8.38 -7.88 -4.09
C ILE A 161 9.58 -8.84 -4.24
N GLY A 162 9.88 -9.61 -3.20
CA GLY A 162 11.00 -10.54 -3.12
C GLY A 162 10.57 -12.01 -3.15
N CYS A 163 11.04 -12.75 -4.16
CA CYS A 163 10.73 -14.16 -4.36
C CYS A 163 12.03 -14.92 -4.66
N PHE A 164 12.72 -15.39 -3.61
CA PHE A 164 14.13 -15.81 -3.72
C PHE A 164 14.38 -17.32 -3.55
N ASP A 165 13.50 -18.02 -2.85
CA ASP A 165 13.74 -19.40 -2.43
C ASP A 165 12.62 -20.33 -2.94
N GLY A 166 12.73 -20.76 -4.20
CA GLY A 166 11.79 -21.71 -4.82
C GLY A 166 11.52 -21.42 -6.29
N PHE A 167 10.77 -22.30 -6.96
CA PHE A 167 10.19 -21.92 -8.25
C PHE A 167 8.85 -21.23 -8.08
N PHE A 168 8.62 -20.21 -8.90
CA PHE A 168 7.40 -19.42 -8.92
C PHE A 168 6.75 -19.60 -10.29
N VAL A 169 5.72 -20.44 -10.37
CA VAL A 169 5.20 -20.98 -11.63
C VAL A 169 3.78 -20.48 -11.91
N ASP A 170 3.49 -20.01 -13.12
CA ASP A 170 2.17 -19.49 -13.50
C ASP A 170 1.73 -18.26 -12.68
N TRP A 171 2.69 -17.37 -12.37
CA TRP A 171 2.44 -16.15 -11.63
C TRP A 171 2.01 -15.00 -12.55
N VAL A 172 1.11 -14.17 -12.03
CA VAL A 172 0.71 -12.90 -12.65
C VAL A 172 1.07 -11.76 -11.72
N VAL A 173 2.04 -10.93 -12.12
CA VAL A 173 2.47 -9.73 -11.39
C VAL A 173 2.15 -8.50 -12.23
N GLU A 174 1.05 -7.81 -11.92
CA GLU A 174 0.55 -6.72 -12.77
C GLU A 174 0.05 -5.49 -12.02
N ASN A 175 0.21 -4.30 -12.62
CA ASN A 175 -0.24 -3.01 -12.06
C ASN A 175 0.28 -2.68 -10.66
N ASN A 176 1.32 -3.36 -10.15
CA ASN A 176 1.84 -3.02 -8.83
C ASN A 176 2.71 -1.76 -8.91
N VAL A 177 2.63 -0.96 -7.85
CA VAL A 177 3.49 0.20 -7.63
C VAL A 177 4.45 -0.15 -6.49
N VAL A 178 5.75 -0.05 -6.76
CA VAL A 178 6.80 -0.31 -5.76
C VAL A 178 7.69 0.92 -5.66
N ILE A 179 7.64 1.58 -4.51
CA ILE A 179 8.50 2.72 -4.16
C ILE A 179 9.42 2.23 -3.03
N THR A 180 10.70 2.05 -3.32
CA THR A 180 11.64 1.54 -2.33
C THR A 180 13.08 2.05 -2.51
N ASP A 181 13.91 1.94 -1.48
CA ASP A 181 15.32 2.37 -1.41
C ASP A 181 16.32 1.20 -1.51
N HIS A 182 15.89 0.04 -2.03
CA HIS A 182 16.68 -1.18 -2.13
C HIS A 182 16.80 -1.66 -3.57
N TRP A 183 17.85 -2.42 -3.92
CA TRP A 183 18.00 -3.09 -5.23
C TRP A 183 16.76 -3.89 -5.67
N HIS A 184 16.06 -4.55 -4.75
CA HIS A 184 14.98 -5.47 -5.10
C HIS A 184 13.65 -4.73 -5.18
N GLY A 185 13.30 -4.19 -6.34
CA GLY A 185 11.96 -3.65 -6.59
C GLY A 185 10.93 -4.76 -6.80
N ILE A 186 11.09 -5.52 -7.88
CA ILE A 186 10.37 -6.79 -8.11
C ILE A 186 11.41 -7.81 -8.50
N SER A 187 11.53 -8.91 -7.76
CA SER A 187 12.65 -9.83 -7.88
C SER A 187 12.20 -11.28 -7.75
N PHE A 188 12.43 -12.06 -8.81
CA PHE A 188 12.18 -13.50 -8.81
C PHE A 188 13.44 -14.28 -9.16
N LEU A 189 13.78 -15.26 -8.32
CA LEU A 189 14.76 -16.30 -8.61
C LEU A 189 14.01 -17.60 -8.91
N GLY A 190 14.10 -18.12 -10.14
CA GLY A 190 13.37 -19.32 -10.56
C GLY A 190 11.91 -19.08 -10.97
N MET A 191 11.62 -17.98 -11.64
CA MET A 191 10.29 -17.72 -12.22
C MET A 191 10.05 -18.58 -13.47
N ARG A 192 8.86 -19.17 -13.62
CA ARG A 192 8.51 -20.01 -14.77
C ARG A 192 7.11 -19.77 -15.29
N ASP A 193 6.93 -19.77 -16.62
CA ASP A 193 5.62 -19.72 -17.27
C ASP A 193 4.74 -18.58 -16.72
N SER A 194 5.35 -17.42 -16.48
CA SER A 194 4.76 -16.34 -15.69
C SER A 194 4.90 -14.99 -16.39
N ARG A 195 4.26 -13.94 -15.84
CA ARG A 195 4.34 -12.60 -16.40
C ARG A 195 4.50 -11.49 -15.35
N ILE A 196 5.27 -10.47 -15.71
CA ILE A 196 5.46 -9.20 -14.99
C ILE A 196 5.04 -8.08 -15.95
N VAL A 197 3.85 -7.52 -15.77
CA VAL A 197 3.22 -6.64 -16.77
C VAL A 197 2.70 -5.35 -16.17
N ASN A 198 2.99 -4.19 -16.78
CA ASN A 198 2.42 -2.90 -16.35
C ASN A 198 2.72 -2.55 -14.87
N ASN A 199 3.88 -2.90 -14.33
CA ASN A 199 4.29 -2.46 -13.00
C ASN A 199 5.09 -1.17 -13.08
N THR A 200 5.06 -0.36 -12.01
CA THR A 200 5.92 0.81 -11.84
C THR A 200 6.80 0.63 -10.62
N VAL A 201 8.11 0.61 -10.83
CA VAL A 201 9.14 0.48 -9.79
C VAL A 201 9.99 1.75 -9.82
N ILE A 202 10.20 2.37 -8.67
CA ILE A 202 11.00 3.60 -8.55
C ILE A 202 11.83 3.61 -7.27
N ASP A 203 13.03 4.17 -7.39
CA ASP A 203 13.88 4.52 -6.26
C ASP A 203 13.25 5.61 -5.39
N LEU A 204 13.13 5.35 -4.10
CA LEU A 204 12.59 6.28 -3.12
C LEU A 204 13.50 7.51 -2.94
N ASP A 205 14.81 7.31 -2.84
CA ASP A 205 15.72 8.37 -2.39
C ASP A 205 17.09 8.42 -3.09
N GLN A 206 17.35 7.57 -4.08
CA GLN A 206 18.60 7.54 -4.85
C GLN A 206 19.83 7.23 -4.00
N THR A 207 19.65 6.56 -2.86
CA THR A 207 20.73 6.11 -1.99
C THR A 207 20.93 4.59 -2.09
N SER A 208 22.12 4.12 -1.71
CA SER A 208 22.42 2.68 -1.64
C SER A 208 21.58 2.04 -0.52
N PRO A 209 21.04 0.81 -0.69
CA PRO A 209 21.32 -0.13 -1.78
C PRO A 209 20.43 0.04 -3.03
N GLY A 210 19.85 1.19 -3.34
CA GLY A 210 19.22 1.44 -4.63
C GLY A 210 20.21 1.61 -5.81
N PRO A 211 19.70 1.77 -7.05
CA PRO A 211 18.28 1.85 -7.41
C PRO A 211 17.60 0.47 -7.54
N PRO A 212 16.27 0.39 -7.35
CA PRO A 212 15.53 -0.86 -7.51
C PRO A 212 15.45 -1.32 -8.97
N TRP A 213 15.51 -2.63 -9.16
CA TRP A 213 15.28 -3.27 -10.45
C TRP A 213 13.97 -4.07 -10.51
N ILE A 214 13.54 -4.36 -11.73
CA ILE A 214 12.75 -5.55 -12.03
C ILE A 214 13.73 -6.66 -12.45
N MET A 215 13.81 -7.72 -11.66
CA MET A 215 14.74 -8.82 -11.85
C MET A 215 14.03 -10.16 -12.01
N VAL A 216 14.48 -10.89 -13.03
CA VAL A 216 14.23 -12.33 -13.22
C VAL A 216 15.59 -12.98 -13.32
N ALA A 217 15.92 -13.90 -12.43
CA ALA A 217 17.20 -14.58 -12.43
C ALA A 217 17.05 -16.09 -12.18
N PRO A 218 18.08 -16.90 -12.45
CA PRO A 218 18.06 -18.32 -12.12
C PRO A 218 17.74 -18.56 -10.64
N HIS A 219 17.16 -19.72 -10.36
CA HIS A 219 17.02 -20.23 -9.01
C HIS A 219 18.41 -20.30 -8.33
N LYS A 220 18.47 -20.21 -7.00
CA LYS A 220 19.74 -20.21 -6.24
C LYS A 220 20.59 -21.48 -6.44
N ASP A 221 19.99 -22.57 -6.92
CA ASP A 221 20.70 -23.80 -7.28
C ASP A 221 21.19 -23.85 -8.74
N GLY A 222 21.08 -22.73 -9.47
CA GLY A 222 21.55 -22.56 -10.85
C GLY A 222 20.55 -22.98 -11.92
N ARG A 223 19.40 -23.58 -11.57
CA ARG A 223 18.38 -23.90 -12.57
C ARG A 223 17.74 -22.60 -13.11
N PRO A 224 17.57 -22.45 -14.43
CA PRO A 224 17.14 -21.19 -15.00
C PRO A 224 15.66 -20.89 -14.73
N SER A 225 15.34 -19.60 -14.70
CA SER A 225 13.98 -19.09 -14.97
C SER A 225 13.61 -19.36 -16.43
N GLN A 226 12.33 -19.60 -16.72
CA GLN A 226 11.88 -20.07 -18.04
C GLN A 226 10.55 -19.44 -18.47
N ASN A 227 10.40 -19.12 -19.76
CA ASN A 227 9.12 -18.70 -20.35
C ASN A 227 8.44 -17.54 -19.58
N VAL A 228 9.18 -16.47 -19.33
CA VAL A 228 8.67 -15.30 -18.59
C VAL A 228 8.46 -14.13 -19.54
N VAL A 229 7.29 -13.51 -19.48
CA VAL A 229 7.02 -12.24 -20.17
C VAL A 229 7.20 -11.07 -19.22
N VAL A 230 8.08 -10.13 -19.56
CA VAL A 230 8.28 -8.87 -18.86
C VAL A 230 7.90 -7.76 -19.83
N ARG A 231 6.77 -7.09 -19.60
CA ARG A 231 6.21 -6.16 -20.59
C ARG A 231 5.55 -4.94 -19.99
N ASN A 232 5.56 -3.83 -20.70
CA ASN A 232 4.88 -2.60 -20.32
C ASN A 232 5.32 -2.04 -18.96
N ASN A 233 6.46 -2.44 -18.40
CA ASN A 233 6.87 -1.98 -17.07
C ASN A 233 7.66 -0.67 -17.15
N LEU A 234 7.54 0.13 -16.09
CA LEU A 234 8.43 1.25 -15.79
C LEU A 234 9.30 0.85 -14.61
N SER A 235 10.62 0.94 -14.76
CA SER A 235 11.56 0.64 -13.68
C SER A 235 12.79 1.53 -13.75
N THR A 236 13.46 1.73 -12.62
CA THR A 236 14.77 2.38 -12.59
C THR A 236 15.89 1.50 -13.15
N ASP A 237 15.71 0.18 -13.14
CA ASP A 237 16.65 -0.79 -13.72
C ASP A 237 15.95 -2.13 -14.07
N PHE A 238 16.58 -2.94 -14.93
CA PHE A 238 16.13 -4.28 -15.31
C PHE A 238 17.29 -5.29 -15.33
N SER A 239 17.08 -6.45 -14.69
CA SER A 239 18.04 -7.57 -14.70
C SER A 239 17.34 -8.88 -15.06
N LEU A 240 17.35 -9.22 -16.35
CA LEU A 240 16.53 -10.29 -16.91
C LEU A 240 17.38 -11.43 -17.47
N GLN A 241 17.35 -12.58 -16.80
CA GLN A 241 18.14 -13.78 -17.11
C GLN A 241 17.28 -15.04 -17.06
N GLY A 242 17.32 -15.85 -18.11
CA GLY A 242 16.59 -17.10 -18.20
C GLY A 242 16.48 -17.61 -19.64
N ILE A 243 15.68 -18.65 -19.84
CA ILE A 243 15.40 -19.25 -21.15
C ILE A 243 14.00 -18.84 -21.59
N GLY A 244 13.84 -18.34 -22.82
CA GLY A 244 12.52 -17.93 -23.32
C GLY A 244 11.96 -16.70 -22.58
N ILE A 245 12.82 -15.78 -22.15
CA ILE A 245 12.41 -14.50 -21.60
C ILE A 245 12.00 -13.58 -22.75
N VAL A 246 10.76 -13.09 -22.72
CA VAL A 246 10.25 -12.07 -23.65
C VAL A 246 10.22 -10.75 -22.90
N ALA A 247 11.11 -9.83 -23.25
CA ALA A 247 11.18 -8.50 -22.66
C ALA A 247 10.95 -7.43 -23.73
N ASP A 248 9.79 -6.79 -23.74
CA ASP A 248 9.43 -5.77 -24.72
C ASP A 248 8.55 -4.67 -24.10
N HIS A 249 8.49 -3.51 -24.75
CA HIS A 249 7.72 -2.34 -24.27
C HIS A 249 7.98 -1.99 -22.80
N ASN A 250 9.16 -2.27 -22.26
CA ASN A 250 9.56 -1.78 -20.95
C ASN A 250 10.33 -0.47 -21.15
N LEU A 251 10.20 0.45 -20.20
CA LEU A 251 10.97 1.68 -20.18
C LEU A 251 11.77 1.77 -18.87
N GLU A 252 13.09 1.73 -19.02
CA GLU A 252 14.03 2.05 -17.96
C GLU A 252 14.23 3.57 -17.89
N PHE A 253 14.26 4.13 -16.68
CA PHE A 253 14.41 5.57 -16.50
C PHE A 253 15.30 5.92 -15.31
N THR A 254 16.06 7.02 -15.43
CA THR A 254 16.90 7.56 -14.34
C THR A 254 16.45 8.92 -13.84
N ASN A 255 15.58 9.62 -14.60
CA ASN A 255 15.04 10.94 -14.26
C ASN A 255 13.52 10.86 -14.04
N ALA A 256 13.11 10.42 -12.85
CA ALA A 256 11.69 10.29 -12.51
C ALA A 256 10.87 11.59 -12.70
N PRO A 257 11.36 12.80 -12.35
CA PRO A 257 10.65 14.04 -12.62
C PRO A 257 10.35 14.31 -14.10
N ALA A 258 11.03 13.66 -15.04
CA ALA A 258 10.72 13.77 -16.47
C ALA A 258 9.45 12.99 -16.85
N LEU A 259 9.11 11.94 -16.10
CA LEU A 259 7.98 11.06 -16.40
C LEU A 259 6.75 11.35 -15.54
N PHE A 260 6.96 11.66 -14.26
CA PHE A 260 5.88 11.65 -13.26
C PHE A 260 5.51 13.05 -12.74
N VAL A 261 4.28 13.20 -12.28
CA VAL A 261 3.73 14.48 -11.81
C VAL A 261 4.46 15.00 -10.57
N ALA A 262 4.62 14.17 -9.53
CA ALA A 262 5.35 14.53 -8.31
C ALA A 262 6.00 13.29 -7.65
N PRO A 263 7.06 12.72 -8.26
CA PRO A 263 7.76 11.57 -7.70
C PRO A 263 8.45 11.92 -6.36
N PRO A 264 8.69 10.93 -5.48
CA PRO A 264 8.47 9.50 -5.71
C PRO A 264 7.02 9.03 -5.45
N TYR A 265 6.16 9.90 -4.89
CA TYR A 265 4.87 9.47 -4.34
C TYR A 265 3.68 9.65 -5.28
N ASP A 266 3.74 10.60 -6.22
CA ASP A 266 2.75 10.74 -7.28
C ASP A 266 3.38 10.33 -8.62
N LEU A 267 3.08 9.09 -9.01
CA LEU A 267 3.59 8.41 -10.20
C LEU A 267 2.61 8.42 -11.37
N HIS A 268 1.63 9.33 -11.36
CA HIS A 268 0.86 9.60 -12.57
C HIS A 268 1.77 10.17 -13.66
N LEU A 269 1.56 9.74 -14.90
CA LEU A 269 2.35 10.20 -16.03
C LEU A 269 2.03 11.65 -16.40
N ARG A 270 3.09 12.43 -16.62
CA ARG A 270 3.01 13.75 -17.25
C ARG A 270 2.53 13.59 -18.71
N PRO A 271 1.91 14.63 -19.30
CA PRO A 271 1.57 14.62 -20.72
C PRO A 271 2.81 14.45 -21.61
N ALA A 272 2.63 13.74 -22.72
CA ALA A 272 3.60 13.60 -23.81
C ALA A 272 4.97 13.03 -23.38
N THR A 273 5.00 12.19 -22.35
CA THR A 273 6.20 11.44 -22.00
C THR A 273 6.35 10.22 -22.89
N SER A 274 7.55 9.63 -22.91
CA SER A 274 7.82 8.38 -23.63
C SER A 274 7.07 7.16 -23.09
N ALA A 275 6.40 7.29 -21.94
CA ALA A 275 5.60 6.23 -21.34
C ALA A 275 4.12 6.26 -21.78
N VAL A 276 3.64 7.40 -22.31
CA VAL A 276 2.25 7.57 -22.72
C VAL A 276 2.02 6.96 -24.09
N ASP A 277 0.94 6.19 -24.25
CA ASP A 277 0.51 5.47 -25.45
C ASP A 277 1.59 4.52 -26.03
N ALA A 278 2.58 4.14 -25.24
CA ALA A 278 3.78 3.42 -25.68
C ALA A 278 3.77 1.91 -25.36
N GLY A 279 2.73 1.43 -24.68
CA GLY A 279 2.55 0.04 -24.27
C GLY A 279 1.93 -0.84 -25.36
N SER A 280 2.18 -2.14 -25.22
CA SER A 280 1.52 -3.19 -25.99
C SER A 280 0.19 -3.59 -25.33
N VAL A 281 -0.84 -3.85 -26.14
CA VAL A 281 -2.13 -4.40 -25.66
C VAL A 281 -2.04 -5.84 -25.21
N ASP A 282 -1.00 -6.57 -25.63
CA ASP A 282 -0.85 -7.99 -25.34
C ASP A 282 -0.51 -8.21 -23.86
N LEU A 283 -1.36 -8.97 -23.16
CA LEU A 283 -1.34 -9.25 -21.72
C LEU A 283 -1.56 -8.03 -20.81
N ALA A 284 -1.80 -6.84 -21.35
CA ALA A 284 -2.09 -5.67 -20.52
C ALA A 284 -3.41 -5.87 -19.75
N PRO A 285 -3.45 -5.58 -18.44
CA PRO A 285 -4.68 -5.65 -17.67
C PRO A 285 -5.68 -4.58 -18.17
N PRO A 286 -7.00 -4.86 -18.13
CA PRO A 286 -8.02 -3.96 -18.68
C PRO A 286 -8.22 -2.67 -17.86
N LEU A 287 -7.82 -2.70 -16.59
CA LEU A 287 -7.87 -1.58 -15.65
C LEU A 287 -6.46 -1.32 -15.14
N ASP A 288 -6.14 -0.08 -14.81
CA ASP A 288 -4.89 0.29 -14.14
C ASP A 288 -4.97 0.08 -12.60
N VAL A 289 -3.96 0.55 -11.86
CA VAL A 289 -3.90 0.44 -10.39
C VAL A 289 -5.02 1.21 -9.67
N GLU A 290 -5.58 2.26 -10.27
CA GLU A 290 -6.66 3.08 -9.68
C GLU A 290 -8.07 2.71 -10.20
N GLY A 291 -8.15 1.74 -11.11
CA GLY A 291 -9.38 1.30 -11.75
C GLY A 291 -9.75 2.07 -13.01
N VAL A 292 -8.82 2.83 -13.59
CA VAL A 292 -9.00 3.51 -14.87
C VAL A 292 -8.94 2.48 -16.01
N PRO A 293 -9.94 2.43 -16.92
CA PRO A 293 -9.90 1.55 -18.08
C PRO A 293 -8.74 1.87 -19.01
N ARG A 294 -8.13 0.85 -19.63
CA ARG A 294 -7.09 1.03 -20.65
C ARG A 294 -7.65 0.72 -22.05
N PRO A 295 -7.26 1.46 -23.11
CA PRO A 295 -6.51 2.72 -23.09
C PRO A 295 -7.40 3.95 -22.84
N GLN A 296 -6.80 5.06 -22.41
CA GLN A 296 -7.45 6.39 -22.38
C GLN A 296 -6.96 7.33 -23.50
N GLY A 297 -5.97 6.89 -24.27
CA GLY A 297 -5.48 7.51 -25.49
C GLY A 297 -5.48 6.55 -26.69
N PRO A 298 -4.71 6.86 -27.75
CA PRO A 298 -4.49 5.97 -28.89
C PRO A 298 -3.86 4.61 -28.53
N GLY A 299 -3.15 4.50 -27.41
CA GLY A 299 -2.47 3.29 -26.95
C GLY A 299 -2.57 3.12 -25.44
N ILE A 300 -2.06 1.99 -24.94
CA ILE A 300 -1.96 1.76 -23.50
C ILE A 300 -0.69 2.41 -22.97
N ASP A 301 -0.74 2.97 -21.77
CA ASP A 301 0.44 3.53 -21.13
C ASP A 301 1.35 2.47 -20.48
N LEU A 302 2.64 2.75 -20.42
CA LEU A 302 3.59 1.98 -19.64
C LEU A 302 3.39 2.19 -18.13
N GLY A 303 3.70 1.17 -17.35
CA GLY A 303 3.61 1.19 -15.90
C GLY A 303 2.20 0.96 -15.37
N ALA A 304 2.03 1.20 -14.07
CA ALA A 304 0.85 0.84 -13.30
C ALA A 304 -0.35 1.79 -13.49
N TYR A 305 -0.12 3.01 -13.93
CA TYR A 305 -1.14 4.04 -14.14
C TYR A 305 -1.45 4.21 -15.63
N GLU A 306 -2.71 4.45 -15.94
CA GLU A 306 -3.16 4.90 -17.25
C GLU A 306 -3.48 6.41 -17.18
N ARG A 307 -2.78 7.19 -17.97
CA ARG A 307 -2.95 8.64 -18.01
C ARG A 307 -4.30 8.96 -18.63
N CYS A 308 -5.21 9.39 -17.78
CA CYS A 308 -6.53 9.79 -18.19
C CYS A 308 -6.80 11.29 -18.00
N PRO A 309 -6.39 12.15 -18.95
CA PRO A 309 -6.67 13.59 -18.87
C PRO A 309 -8.18 13.92 -18.86
N GLY A 310 -9.02 12.99 -19.34
CA GLY A 310 -10.49 13.10 -19.32
C GLY A 310 -11.17 12.46 -18.10
N CYS A 311 -10.45 11.70 -17.26
CA CYS A 311 -11.00 11.07 -16.06
C CYS A 311 -11.01 12.05 -14.88
N SER A 312 -11.53 13.26 -15.12
CA SER A 312 -11.86 14.15 -14.02
C SER A 312 -13.02 13.55 -13.23
N THR A 313 -12.90 13.53 -11.92
CA THR A 313 -14.02 13.19 -11.04
C THR A 313 -15.17 14.19 -11.22
N ARG A 314 -16.41 13.72 -11.11
CA ARG A 314 -17.60 14.58 -11.12
C ARG A 314 -17.97 14.95 -9.71
N PHE A 315 -18.44 16.18 -9.51
CA PHE A 315 -18.94 16.62 -8.22
C PHE A 315 -20.41 16.25 -8.05
N PHE A 316 -20.73 15.54 -6.98
CA PHE A 316 -22.06 15.16 -6.56
C PHE A 316 -22.40 15.89 -5.26
N THR A 317 -23.40 16.76 -5.31
CA THR A 317 -23.90 17.46 -4.11
C THR A 317 -24.66 16.51 -3.22
N ILE A 318 -24.54 16.69 -1.91
CA ILE A 318 -25.40 16.03 -0.91
C ILE A 318 -26.12 17.10 -0.09
N ALA A 319 -27.19 16.73 0.63
CA ALA A 319 -27.71 17.59 1.68
C ALA A 319 -26.59 17.81 2.72
N PRO A 320 -26.29 19.07 3.13
CA PRO A 320 -25.23 19.32 4.10
C PRO A 320 -25.37 18.45 5.34
N CYS A 321 -24.31 17.72 5.68
CA CYS A 321 -24.38 16.64 6.65
C CYS A 321 -23.16 16.63 7.57
N ARG A 322 -23.39 16.50 8.87
CA ARG A 322 -22.31 16.37 9.86
C ARG A 322 -21.76 14.95 9.88
N LEU A 323 -20.49 14.82 9.49
CA LEU A 323 -19.75 13.55 9.51
C LEU A 323 -19.13 13.29 10.88
N VAL A 324 -18.45 14.29 11.45
CA VAL A 324 -17.68 14.15 12.70
C VAL A 324 -18.02 15.30 13.64
N ASP A 325 -18.16 15.00 14.93
CA ASP A 325 -18.28 16.01 15.99
C ASP A 325 -17.65 15.51 17.27
N THR A 326 -16.39 15.87 17.50
CA THR A 326 -15.62 15.39 18.65
C THR A 326 -16.05 15.98 19.99
N ARG A 327 -17.09 16.81 20.02
CA ARG A 327 -17.74 17.27 21.27
C ARG A 327 -18.74 16.26 21.80
N ASN A 328 -19.23 15.36 20.93
CA ASN A 328 -20.12 14.28 21.31
C ASN A 328 -19.40 13.28 22.23
N PRO A 329 -20.13 12.36 22.89
CA PRO A 329 -19.53 11.28 23.67
C PRO A 329 -18.47 10.52 22.89
N ALA A 330 -17.57 9.86 23.62
CA ALA A 330 -16.48 9.11 23.02
C ALA A 330 -17.01 8.05 22.04
N GLY A 331 -16.45 8.02 20.82
CA GLY A 331 -16.87 7.11 19.78
C GLY A 331 -16.19 7.38 18.43
N PRO A 332 -16.43 6.54 17.41
CA PRO A 332 -15.69 6.58 16.14
C PRO A 332 -15.74 7.92 15.43
N LEU A 333 -16.87 8.64 15.50
CA LEU A 333 -17.08 9.96 14.91
C LEU A 333 -17.34 11.05 15.98
N GLY A 334 -17.18 10.68 17.25
CA GLY A 334 -17.42 11.50 18.43
C GLY A 334 -16.13 11.85 19.16
N GLY A 335 -16.21 12.11 20.46
CA GLY A 335 -15.04 12.39 21.28
C GLY A 335 -14.04 11.21 21.35
N PRO A 336 -12.90 11.40 22.03
CA PRO A 336 -12.43 12.66 22.63
C PRO A 336 -12.05 13.71 21.56
N GLY A 337 -11.72 14.93 21.98
CA GLY A 337 -11.08 15.91 21.08
C GLY A 337 -9.74 15.38 20.52
N LEU A 338 -9.21 16.07 19.51
CA LEU A 338 -7.89 15.76 18.97
C LEU A 338 -6.82 16.12 19.98
N ALA A 339 -5.84 15.24 20.17
CA ALA A 339 -4.71 15.48 21.04
C ALA A 339 -3.56 16.13 20.28
N ALA A 340 -2.77 16.95 20.98
CA ALA A 340 -1.60 17.61 20.41
C ALA A 340 -0.62 16.62 19.78
N GLY A 341 -0.16 16.93 18.56
CA GLY A 341 0.88 16.17 17.87
C GLY A 341 0.45 14.80 17.37
N SER A 342 -0.85 14.48 17.36
CA SER A 342 -1.35 13.18 16.93
C SER A 342 -2.33 13.25 15.77
N ASP A 343 -2.40 12.13 15.04
CA ASP A 343 -3.40 11.88 14.03
C ASP A 343 -4.63 11.17 14.60
N ARG A 344 -5.79 11.53 14.06
CA ARG A 344 -7.03 10.78 14.25
C ARG A 344 -7.70 10.51 12.90
N THR A 345 -7.98 9.25 12.63
CA THR A 345 -8.59 8.79 11.37
C THR A 345 -10.08 8.54 11.54
N PHE A 346 -10.86 8.93 10.54
CA PHE A 346 -12.31 8.79 10.49
C PHE A 346 -12.74 8.14 9.18
N THR A 347 -13.54 7.06 9.26
CA THR A 347 -14.21 6.49 8.09
C THR A 347 -15.43 7.31 7.73
N ILE A 348 -15.41 7.95 6.57
CA ILE A 348 -16.46 8.88 6.11
C ILE A 348 -17.28 8.34 4.94
N ALA A 349 -16.74 7.37 4.18
CA ALA A 349 -17.52 6.64 3.20
C ALA A 349 -18.69 5.88 3.85
N GLY A 350 -19.79 5.72 3.11
CA GLY A 350 -21.04 5.13 3.59
C GLY A 350 -21.85 6.04 4.51
N ARG A 351 -21.36 7.25 4.83
CA ARG A 351 -22.07 8.26 5.63
C ARG A 351 -22.60 9.36 4.73
N CYS A 352 -23.74 9.94 5.09
CA CYS A 352 -24.29 11.12 4.41
C CYS A 352 -24.46 10.96 2.89
N GLY A 353 -24.61 9.73 2.37
CA GLY A 353 -24.70 9.45 0.94
C GLY A 353 -23.37 9.48 0.18
N ILE A 354 -22.23 9.59 0.87
CA ILE A 354 -20.89 9.48 0.27
C ILE A 354 -20.63 8.00 -0.03
N PRO A 355 -20.43 7.61 -1.31
CA PRO A 355 -20.16 6.22 -1.67
C PRO A 355 -18.72 5.82 -1.33
N SER A 356 -18.46 4.52 -1.19
CA SER A 356 -17.10 3.98 -1.01
C SER A 356 -16.18 4.23 -2.19
N SER A 357 -16.75 4.49 -3.36
CA SER A 357 -16.05 4.84 -4.59
C SER A 357 -15.69 6.33 -4.71
N ALA A 358 -16.08 7.17 -3.74
CA ALA A 358 -15.65 8.56 -3.71
C ALA A 358 -14.11 8.65 -3.66
N LYS A 359 -13.55 9.61 -4.40
CA LYS A 359 -12.10 9.88 -4.46
C LYS A 359 -11.71 11.12 -3.67
N ALA A 360 -12.63 12.07 -3.50
CA ALA A 360 -12.48 13.23 -2.63
C ALA A 360 -13.81 13.73 -2.10
N VAL A 361 -13.81 14.54 -1.04
CA VAL A 361 -15.01 15.09 -0.40
C VAL A 361 -14.88 16.60 -0.24
N SER A 362 -15.96 17.34 -0.51
CA SER A 362 -16.09 18.77 -0.23
C SER A 362 -16.62 18.98 1.19
N LEU A 363 -15.85 19.70 1.99
CA LEU A 363 -15.95 19.73 3.44
C LEU A 363 -15.95 21.16 3.96
N ASN A 364 -16.68 21.38 5.06
CA ASN A 364 -16.47 22.50 5.96
C ASN A 364 -15.85 21.98 7.26
N VAL A 365 -14.61 22.38 7.51
CA VAL A 365 -13.80 22.00 8.66
C VAL A 365 -13.95 23.05 9.74
N THR A 366 -14.39 22.67 10.94
CA THR A 366 -14.53 23.59 12.07
C THR A 366 -13.70 23.13 13.26
N VAL A 367 -12.98 24.08 13.86
CA VAL A 367 -12.27 23.91 15.14
C VAL A 367 -12.96 24.72 16.21
N THR A 368 -13.00 24.21 17.44
CA THR A 368 -13.50 24.94 18.61
C THR A 368 -12.88 24.42 19.89
N GLY A 369 -12.89 25.25 20.95
CA GLY A 369 -12.42 24.85 22.27
C GLY A 369 -10.95 24.41 22.29
N SER A 370 -10.12 24.96 21.39
CA SER A 370 -8.68 24.73 21.41
C SER A 370 -8.08 25.23 22.72
N THR A 371 -7.21 24.44 23.34
CA THR A 371 -6.52 24.84 24.57
C THR A 371 -5.17 25.50 24.31
N ALA A 372 -4.70 25.47 23.06
CA ALA A 372 -3.42 26.02 22.61
C ALA A 372 -3.55 26.53 21.17
N ASP A 373 -2.59 27.35 20.76
CA ASP A 373 -2.43 27.76 19.36
C ASP A 373 -1.97 26.57 18.51
N GLY A 374 -2.41 26.52 17.25
CA GLY A 374 -2.01 25.45 16.36
C GLY A 374 -2.76 25.44 15.03
N HIS A 375 -2.74 24.27 14.39
CA HIS A 375 -3.40 24.04 13.10
C HIS A 375 -3.86 22.60 12.95
N LEU A 376 -4.85 22.39 12.09
CA LEU A 376 -5.21 21.05 11.60
C LEU A 376 -4.69 20.85 10.18
N ARG A 377 -4.26 19.61 9.90
CA ARG A 377 -3.93 19.14 8.54
C ARG A 377 -4.81 17.94 8.23
N LEU A 378 -5.62 18.05 7.19
CA LEU A 378 -6.46 16.96 6.71
C LEU A 378 -5.76 16.24 5.55
N HIS A 379 -5.82 14.92 5.53
CA HIS A 379 -5.26 14.10 4.47
C HIS A 379 -5.97 12.73 4.37
N PRO A 380 -5.81 11.97 3.27
CA PRO A 380 -6.31 10.61 3.19
C PRO A 380 -5.81 9.74 4.35
N GLY A 381 -6.64 8.85 4.88
CA GLY A 381 -6.22 7.89 5.90
C GLY A 381 -5.04 7.03 5.41
N GLY A 382 -3.96 6.96 6.20
CA GLY A 382 -2.74 6.22 5.83
C GLY A 382 -1.90 6.87 4.72
N SER A 383 -2.03 8.18 4.47
CA SER A 383 -1.08 8.91 3.62
C SER A 383 -0.04 9.66 4.45
N ALA A 384 1.03 10.13 3.79
CA ALA A 384 1.93 11.11 4.39
C ALA A 384 1.17 12.33 4.89
N LEU A 385 1.69 12.89 5.98
CA LEU A 385 1.22 14.12 6.57
C LEU A 385 1.63 15.32 5.69
N PRO A 386 0.68 16.12 5.16
CA PRO A 386 1.02 17.23 4.29
C PRO A 386 1.77 18.35 5.03
N LEU A 387 2.54 19.15 4.29
CA LEU A 387 3.30 20.28 4.85
C LEU A 387 2.42 21.51 5.15
N VAL A 388 1.22 21.58 4.58
CA VAL A 388 0.34 22.74 4.66
C VAL A 388 -0.81 22.53 5.64
N SER A 389 -1.29 23.60 6.27
CA SER A 389 -2.47 23.57 7.15
C SER A 389 -3.76 23.68 6.35
N SER A 390 -4.79 22.94 6.80
CA SER A 390 -6.17 23.12 6.33
C SER A 390 -6.86 24.25 7.10
N ILE A 391 -6.53 24.43 8.38
CA ILE A 391 -7.03 25.54 9.21
C ILE A 391 -6.06 25.82 10.36
N SER A 392 -5.78 27.09 10.63
CA SER A 392 -4.96 27.53 11.78
C SER A 392 -5.82 28.28 12.80
N TYR A 393 -5.48 28.23 14.07
CA TYR A 393 -6.27 28.80 15.16
C TYR A 393 -5.40 29.21 16.35
N SER A 394 -5.89 30.16 17.14
CA SER A 394 -5.36 30.43 18.49
C SER A 394 -6.19 29.72 19.56
N ALA A 395 -5.67 29.67 20.79
CA ALA A 395 -6.38 29.12 21.96
C ALA A 395 -7.76 29.80 22.15
N GLY A 396 -8.78 28.99 22.43
CA GLY A 396 -10.16 29.42 22.64
C GLY A 396 -10.92 29.84 21.39
N GLN A 397 -10.27 29.91 20.23
CA GLN A 397 -10.93 30.35 19.00
C GLN A 397 -11.84 29.26 18.41
N THR A 398 -13.00 29.69 17.93
CA THR A 398 -13.82 28.90 17.02
C THR A 398 -13.62 29.42 15.60
N ARG A 399 -13.20 28.57 14.68
CA ARG A 399 -12.98 28.93 13.27
C ARG A 399 -13.48 27.83 12.36
N ALA A 400 -13.88 28.21 11.14
CA ALA A 400 -14.23 27.28 10.08
C ALA A 400 -13.47 27.61 8.79
N ASN A 401 -13.20 26.60 7.97
CA ASN A 401 -12.65 26.73 6.63
C ASN A 401 -13.23 25.65 5.70
N ASN A 402 -13.39 25.96 4.41
CA ASN A 402 -13.79 24.97 3.42
C ASN A 402 -12.56 24.23 2.87
N ALA A 403 -12.70 22.95 2.57
CA ALA A 403 -11.64 22.13 2.00
C ALA A 403 -12.21 21.10 1.02
N VAL A 404 -11.39 20.68 0.06
CA VAL A 404 -11.62 19.46 -0.73
C VAL A 404 -10.48 18.52 -0.41
N ILE A 405 -10.78 17.36 0.16
CA ILE A 405 -9.79 16.41 0.65
C ILE A 405 -10.01 15.05 0.00
N GLN A 406 -8.95 14.46 -0.53
CA GLN A 406 -8.97 13.09 -1.03
C GLN A 406 -9.30 12.10 0.10
N VAL A 407 -9.95 10.99 -0.22
CA VAL A 407 -10.23 9.91 0.73
C VAL A 407 -9.37 8.70 0.41
N SER A 408 -8.99 7.95 1.43
CA SER A 408 -8.26 6.69 1.24
C SER A 408 -9.13 5.67 0.54
N MET A 409 -8.51 4.59 0.05
CA MET A 409 -9.21 3.42 -0.51
C MET A 409 -10.16 2.72 0.48
N LEU A 410 -9.96 2.91 1.79
CA LEU A 410 -10.88 2.44 2.83
C LEU A 410 -12.01 3.46 3.12
N GLY A 411 -12.06 4.56 2.36
CA GLY A 411 -13.05 5.61 2.51
C GLY A 411 -12.81 6.52 3.73
N GLU A 412 -11.54 6.74 4.08
CA GLU A 412 -11.16 7.41 5.32
C GLU A 412 -10.39 8.71 5.11
N LEU A 413 -10.48 9.56 6.11
CA LEU A 413 -9.78 10.83 6.23
C LEU A 413 -9.11 10.89 7.60
N ALA A 414 -7.85 11.30 7.61
CA ALA A 414 -7.07 11.57 8.81
C ALA A 414 -6.95 13.07 9.07
N VAL A 415 -6.85 13.41 10.36
CA VAL A 415 -6.62 14.76 10.86
C VAL A 415 -5.49 14.75 11.85
N PHE A 416 -4.46 15.54 11.54
CA PHE A 416 -3.37 15.85 12.45
C PHE A 416 -3.64 17.15 13.21
N ALA A 417 -3.49 17.13 14.53
CA ALA A 417 -3.54 18.34 15.35
C ALA A 417 -2.13 18.88 15.65
N GLY A 418 -1.67 19.82 14.82
CA GLY A 418 -0.39 20.51 14.95
C GLY A 418 -0.43 21.62 16.00
N GLN A 419 -0.46 21.23 17.26
CA GLN A 419 -0.32 22.11 18.42
C GLN A 419 0.69 21.52 19.39
N ALA A 420 1.36 22.36 20.18
CA ALA A 420 2.42 21.91 21.08
C ALA A 420 1.91 21.13 22.31
N SER A 421 0.68 21.38 22.75
CA SER A 421 0.07 20.72 23.91
C SER A 421 -1.45 20.81 23.91
N GLY A 422 -2.10 20.04 24.78
CA GLY A 422 -3.54 20.09 25.03
C GLY A 422 -4.39 19.46 23.93
N THR A 423 -5.61 19.97 23.74
CA THR A 423 -6.60 19.41 22.82
C THR A 423 -7.34 20.47 22.00
N VAL A 424 -8.04 20.02 20.96
CA VAL A 424 -8.96 20.83 20.16
C VAL A 424 -10.15 19.97 19.72
N HIS A 425 -11.36 20.53 19.72
CA HIS A 425 -12.50 19.86 19.10
C HIS A 425 -12.52 20.13 17.60
N PHE A 426 -12.72 19.05 16.87
CA PHE A 426 -12.92 19.00 15.44
C PHE A 426 -14.37 18.64 15.11
N ILE A 427 -14.94 19.37 14.17
CA ILE A 427 -16.27 19.15 13.59
C ILE A 427 -16.09 19.15 12.07
N LEU A 428 -16.67 18.17 11.41
CA LEU A 428 -16.59 18.02 9.96
C LEU A 428 -17.99 17.90 9.38
N ASP A 429 -18.34 18.85 8.51
CA ASP A 429 -19.56 18.82 7.73
C ASP A 429 -19.21 18.61 6.25
N ALA A 430 -19.99 17.82 5.52
CA ALA A 430 -19.81 17.56 4.09
C ALA A 430 -20.95 18.17 3.26
N SER A 431 -20.61 18.68 2.08
CA SER A 431 -21.54 19.29 1.12
C SER A 431 -21.59 18.57 -0.23
N GLY A 432 -20.65 17.68 -0.49
CA GLY A 432 -20.62 16.83 -1.68
C GLY A 432 -19.36 16.00 -1.77
N TYR A 433 -19.26 15.18 -2.81
CA TYR A 433 -18.09 14.33 -3.07
C TYR A 433 -17.74 14.31 -4.55
N PHE A 434 -16.53 13.85 -4.82
CA PHE A 434 -15.96 13.69 -6.14
C PHE A 434 -15.79 12.20 -6.42
N GLN A 435 -16.36 11.71 -7.53
CA GLN A 435 -16.20 10.34 -8.00
C GLN A 435 -16.11 10.27 -9.51
#